data_AF-A0A1J5PLL2-F1
#
_entry.id   AF-A0A1J5PLL2-F1
#
_cell.length_a   1.000
_cell.length_b   1.000
_cell.length_c   1.000
_cell.angle_alpha   90.00
_cell.angle_beta   90.00
_cell.angle_gamma   90.00
#
_symmetry.space_group_name_H-M   'P 1'
#
loop_
_entity.id
_entity.type
_entity.pdbx_description
1 polymer ?
#
loop_
_entity_poly.entity_id
_entity_poly.type
_entity_poly.pdbx_seq_one_letter_code
_entity_poly.pdbx_strand_id
1 'polypeptide(L)'
;MFPTVDIDRILPGGFKRPKGEPAYFSTQGLDGVRYCTYYEHLDPEQIQEQRRRRIIQVRPEPKIRGQCDPGKCREFAEGSCHFVGELTFYIPGVPVGGLLKLTTGSEHASEAIYMELARIKEVLGTIPQIHPFEPGTPPFLITKELQPRTYYDQRTGERKRAENWVPILVPAFDMGALVSGAQPLLERPRAPQGWLAATSAQAMPVDAGGQYEAPIKTEGSEITASVPAMQAPPASMASATAPSLDDEPPIIDPAEEGGMPPPPPDEFMGAAQGERGLGDLVDLSKPGIVAWVEALGGPEKALQVARGLTNLGDGVLQSHVAISEMVRGSGIQAEQFRVYMTQRYGKGWVRNPSVYADALANLRSMKTDGSLKQIIAAAASQT
;
A
#
# COMPACT_ATOMS: atom_id res chain seq x y z
N MET A 1 9.64 19.76 -2.63
CA MET A 1 9.37 19.02 -1.37
C MET A 1 10.64 19.12 -0.53
N PHE A 2 10.61 19.30 0.79
CA PHE A 2 11.85 19.37 1.59
C PHE A 2 12.40 17.96 1.81
N PRO A 3 13.73 17.72 1.72
CA PRO A 3 14.32 16.43 2.06
C PRO A 3 13.88 16.07 3.47
N THR A 4 13.09 15.01 3.58
CA THR A 4 12.50 14.60 4.85
C THR A 4 13.38 13.50 5.41
N VAL A 5 13.89 13.73 6.62
CA VAL A 5 14.63 12.75 7.42
C VAL A 5 13.69 11.81 8.18
N ASP A 6 12.40 12.11 8.20
CA ASP A 6 11.36 11.41 8.94
C ASP A 6 10.65 10.39 8.05
N ILE A 7 11.00 9.11 8.19
CA ILE A 7 10.41 8.00 7.43
C ILE A 7 8.93 7.84 7.77
N ASP A 8 8.52 8.14 9.02
CA ASP A 8 7.14 7.99 9.48
C ASP A 8 6.17 8.97 8.79
N ARG A 9 6.68 10.05 8.16
CA ARG A 9 5.90 10.92 7.27
C ARG A 9 5.67 10.33 5.89
N ILE A 10 6.59 9.50 5.41
CA ILE A 10 6.54 8.89 4.07
C ILE A 10 5.74 7.59 4.12
N LEU A 11 5.93 6.80 5.18
CA LEU A 11 5.27 5.53 5.41
C LEU A 11 4.65 5.48 6.82
N PRO A 12 3.60 6.28 7.10
CA PRO A 12 2.82 6.09 8.32
C PRO A 12 2.23 4.68 8.35
N GLY A 13 2.51 3.94 9.42
CA GLY A 13 2.03 2.59 9.64
C GLY A 13 1.49 2.39 11.04
N GLY A 14 0.37 1.69 11.16
CA GLY A 14 -0.21 1.35 12.46
C GLY A 14 -1.36 0.36 12.40
N PHE A 15 -1.64 -0.26 13.53
CA PHE A 15 -2.78 -1.15 13.71
C PHE A 15 -4.04 -0.33 13.95
N LYS A 16 -5.12 -0.69 13.27
CA LYS A 16 -6.43 -0.05 13.43
C LYS A 16 -7.52 -1.10 13.45
N ARG A 17 -8.52 -0.88 14.29
CA ARG A 17 -9.79 -1.60 14.25
C ARG A 17 -10.79 -0.73 13.49
N PRO A 18 -11.14 -1.06 12.24
CA PRO A 18 -12.04 -0.23 11.43
C PRO A 18 -13.50 -0.31 11.90
N LYS A 19 -13.88 -1.40 12.60
CA LYS A 19 -15.25 -1.72 12.99
C LYS A 19 -15.29 -2.19 14.44
N GLY A 20 -16.15 -1.55 15.23
CA GLY A 20 -16.46 -1.93 16.60
C GLY A 20 -16.11 -0.83 17.61
N GLU A 21 -16.90 -0.78 18.68
CA GLU A 21 -16.71 0.14 19.80
C GLU A 21 -16.05 -0.60 20.97
N PRO A 22 -15.05 -0.02 21.64
CA PRO A 22 -14.34 1.21 21.27
C PRO A 22 -13.43 1.01 20.05
N ALA A 23 -13.16 2.12 19.35
CA ALA A 23 -12.27 2.16 18.19
C ALA A 23 -10.80 2.17 18.65
N TYR A 24 -10.11 1.06 18.46
CA TYR A 24 -8.69 0.91 18.79
C TYR A 24 -7.79 1.32 17.61
N PHE A 25 -6.71 2.03 17.91
CA PHE A 25 -5.66 2.37 16.96
C PHE A 25 -4.30 2.45 17.66
N SER A 26 -3.22 2.08 16.97
CA SER A 26 -1.87 2.21 17.52
C SER A 26 -1.35 3.64 17.36
N THR A 27 -0.68 4.15 18.38
CA THR A 27 0.06 5.43 18.33
C THR A 27 1.52 5.16 18.72
N GLN A 28 2.47 5.76 18.01
CA GLN A 28 3.87 5.72 18.43
C GLN A 28 4.08 6.72 19.57
N GLY A 29 4.65 6.25 20.68
CA GLY A 29 5.09 7.13 21.77
C GLY A 29 6.44 7.77 21.46
N LEU A 30 6.84 8.76 22.26
CA LEU A 30 8.15 9.41 22.16
C LEU A 30 9.32 8.44 22.39
N ASP A 31 9.06 7.36 23.13
CA ASP A 31 10.03 6.30 23.42
C ASP A 31 10.26 5.34 22.25
N GLY A 32 9.59 5.56 21.09
CA GLY A 32 9.61 4.63 19.95
C GLY A 32 8.75 3.38 20.13
N VAL A 33 8.13 3.21 21.31
CA VAL A 33 7.22 2.11 21.60
C VAL A 33 5.82 2.42 21.05
N ARG A 34 5.19 1.43 20.42
CA ARG A 34 3.80 1.53 19.96
C ARG A 34 2.83 1.24 21.11
N TYR A 35 1.89 2.14 21.34
CA TYR A 35 0.83 2.01 22.33
C TYR A 35 -0.52 1.78 21.66
N CYS A 36 -1.33 0.90 22.25
CA CYS A 36 -2.71 0.69 21.85
C CYS A 36 -3.58 1.76 22.50
N THR A 37 -4.22 2.57 21.68
CA THR A 37 -4.99 3.75 22.07
C THR A 37 -6.44 3.58 21.64
N TYR A 38 -7.37 4.10 22.41
CA TYR A 38 -8.78 4.11 22.04
C TYR A 38 -9.47 5.41 22.47
N TYR A 39 -10.58 5.72 21.81
CA TYR A 39 -11.47 6.77 22.25
C TYR A 39 -12.49 6.18 23.22
N GLU A 40 -12.59 6.78 24.41
CA GLU A 40 -13.65 6.43 25.36
C GLU A 40 -15.00 6.83 24.78
N HIS A 41 -15.98 5.95 24.91
CA HIS A 41 -17.33 6.20 24.44
C HIS A 41 -17.99 7.24 25.36
N LEU A 42 -18.51 8.33 24.80
CA LEU A 42 -19.31 9.30 25.54
C LEU A 42 -20.74 8.78 25.66
N ASP A 43 -21.31 8.79 26.86
CA ASP A 43 -22.69 8.35 27.05
C ASP A 43 -23.67 9.22 26.24
N PRO A 44 -24.77 8.64 25.71
CA PRO A 44 -25.73 9.38 24.89
C PRO A 44 -26.33 10.60 25.59
N GLU A 45 -26.45 10.57 26.93
CA GLU A 45 -26.89 11.72 27.73
C GLU A 45 -25.86 12.85 27.75
N GLN A 46 -24.56 12.51 27.85
CA GLN A 46 -23.47 13.48 27.80
C GLN A 46 -23.37 14.13 26.42
N ILE A 47 -23.62 13.36 25.34
CA ILE A 47 -23.69 13.88 23.98
C ILE A 47 -24.85 14.87 23.83
N GLN A 48 -26.02 14.57 24.38
CA GLN A 48 -27.16 15.49 24.36
C GLN A 48 -26.87 16.77 25.15
N GLU A 49 -26.24 16.66 26.31
CA GLU A 49 -25.88 17.83 27.13
C GLU A 49 -24.81 18.70 26.45
N GLN A 50 -23.81 18.10 25.82
CA GLN A 50 -22.82 18.84 25.01
C GLN A 50 -23.46 19.57 23.82
N ARG A 51 -24.43 18.92 23.14
CA ARG A 51 -25.22 19.55 22.07
C ARG A 51 -26.08 20.71 22.58
N ARG A 52 -26.74 20.56 23.75
CA ARG A 52 -27.52 21.64 24.38
C ARG A 52 -26.64 22.84 24.73
N ARG A 53 -25.42 22.59 25.24
CA ARG A 53 -24.44 23.63 25.59
C ARG A 53 -23.74 24.26 24.38
N ARG A 54 -24.05 23.84 23.15
CA ARG A 54 -23.38 24.28 21.89
C ARG A 54 -21.85 24.19 21.97
N ILE A 55 -21.34 23.26 22.75
CA ILE A 55 -19.90 23.00 22.79
C ILE A 55 -19.56 22.33 21.47
N ILE A 56 -18.72 22.99 20.66
CA ILE A 56 -18.15 22.41 19.44
C ILE A 56 -17.47 21.11 19.87
N GLN A 57 -17.96 20.00 19.30
CA GLN A 57 -17.61 18.63 19.62
C GLN A 57 -16.12 18.49 19.98
N VAL A 58 -15.82 18.45 21.28
CA VAL A 58 -14.44 18.26 21.76
C VAL A 58 -14.06 16.86 21.34
N ARG A 59 -13.00 16.73 20.53
CA ARG A 59 -12.47 15.41 20.17
C ARG A 59 -12.18 14.67 21.49
N PRO A 60 -12.75 13.47 21.71
CA PRO A 60 -12.47 12.71 22.92
C PRO A 60 -10.96 12.53 23.07
N GLU A 61 -10.45 12.73 24.29
CA GLU A 61 -9.03 12.49 24.54
C GLU A 61 -8.72 11.00 24.35
N PRO A 62 -7.68 10.67 23.58
CA PRO A 62 -7.28 9.29 23.38
C PRO A 62 -6.75 8.70 24.70
N LYS A 63 -7.33 7.59 25.16
CA LYS A 63 -6.83 6.83 26.32
C LYS A 63 -5.91 5.71 25.87
N ILE A 64 -4.79 5.56 26.56
CA ILE A 64 -3.82 4.50 26.33
C ILE A 64 -4.23 3.27 27.14
N ARG A 65 -4.41 2.13 26.47
CA ARG A 65 -4.68 0.82 27.11
C ARG A 65 -3.40 0.14 27.58
N GLY A 66 -2.30 0.32 26.84
CA GLY A 66 -1.00 -0.31 27.11
C GLY A 66 -0.15 -0.46 25.85
N GLN A 67 0.93 -1.23 25.93
CA GLN A 67 1.80 -1.52 24.79
C GLN A 67 1.07 -2.35 23.72
N CYS A 68 1.27 -2.00 22.45
CA CYS A 68 0.70 -2.71 21.32
C CYS A 68 1.62 -3.90 20.95
N ASP A 69 1.17 -5.12 21.26
CA ASP A 69 1.84 -6.39 20.91
C ASP A 69 0.85 -7.29 20.16
N PRO A 70 0.95 -7.43 18.81
CA PRO A 70 0.06 -8.26 18.01
C PRO A 70 0.05 -9.73 18.46
N GLY A 71 1.16 -10.25 18.98
CA GLY A 71 1.28 -11.65 19.42
C GLY A 71 0.46 -11.97 20.68
N LYS A 72 0.11 -10.95 21.47
CA LYS A 72 -0.68 -11.09 22.71
C LYS A 72 -2.05 -10.41 22.63
N CYS A 73 -2.33 -9.71 21.54
CA CYS A 73 -3.54 -8.93 21.37
C CYS A 73 -4.70 -9.83 20.93
N ARG A 74 -5.75 -9.90 21.76
CA ARG A 74 -6.96 -10.67 21.45
C ARG A 74 -7.66 -10.13 20.20
N GLU A 75 -7.77 -8.81 20.07
CA GLU A 75 -8.45 -8.16 18.95
C GLU A 75 -7.75 -8.43 17.61
N PHE A 76 -6.42 -8.60 17.63
CA PHE A 76 -5.63 -9.00 16.47
C PHE A 76 -5.80 -10.49 16.17
N ALA A 77 -5.79 -11.36 17.19
CA ALA A 77 -6.04 -12.79 17.04
C ALA A 77 -7.45 -13.09 16.48
N GLU A 78 -8.45 -12.30 16.84
CA GLU A 78 -9.83 -12.35 16.32
C GLU A 78 -9.95 -11.76 14.89
N GLY A 79 -8.89 -11.17 14.33
CA GLY A 79 -8.90 -10.54 13.00
C GLY A 79 -9.66 -9.20 12.93
N SER A 80 -10.08 -8.66 14.07
CA SER A 80 -10.79 -7.37 14.13
C SER A 80 -9.88 -6.16 14.03
N CYS A 81 -8.60 -6.32 14.42
CA CYS A 81 -7.55 -5.32 14.30
C CYS A 81 -6.60 -5.72 13.17
N HIS A 82 -6.32 -4.81 12.24
CA HIS A 82 -5.40 -5.08 11.14
C HIS A 82 -4.39 -3.94 10.96
N PHE A 83 -3.25 -4.27 10.35
CA PHE A 83 -2.24 -3.29 10.02
C PHE A 83 -2.71 -2.44 8.83
N VAL A 84 -2.53 -1.12 8.93
CA VAL A 84 -2.78 -0.15 7.86
C VAL A 84 -1.52 0.70 7.70
N GLY A 85 -0.82 0.50 6.61
CA GLY A 85 0.28 1.34 6.14
C GLY A 85 -0.11 2.14 4.92
N GLU A 86 0.47 3.32 4.75
CA GLU A 86 0.24 4.17 3.59
C GLU A 86 1.57 4.75 3.11
N LEU A 87 2.00 4.38 1.90
CA LEU A 87 3.19 4.95 1.27
C LEU A 87 2.79 6.16 0.45
N THR A 88 3.33 7.34 0.81
CA THR A 88 3.07 8.59 0.10
C THR A 88 4.25 8.94 -0.83
N PHE A 89 3.98 9.13 -2.13
CA PHE A 89 5.02 9.40 -3.13
C PHE A 89 4.53 10.28 -4.29
N TYR A 90 5.47 10.71 -5.13
CA TYR A 90 5.20 11.48 -6.34
C TYR A 90 5.84 10.76 -7.54
N ILE A 91 5.16 10.74 -8.68
CA ILE A 91 5.68 10.18 -9.93
C ILE A 91 6.04 11.33 -10.88
N PRO A 92 7.33 11.56 -11.17
CA PRO A 92 7.75 12.55 -12.15
C PRO A 92 7.12 12.30 -13.52
N GLY A 93 6.74 13.37 -14.21
CA GLY A 93 6.17 13.30 -15.57
C GLY A 93 4.69 12.92 -15.66
N VAL A 94 4.06 12.50 -14.55
CA VAL A 94 2.61 12.32 -14.49
C VAL A 94 1.98 13.61 -13.95
N PRO A 95 1.06 14.26 -14.69
CA PRO A 95 0.37 15.46 -14.21
C PRO A 95 -0.66 15.08 -13.16
N VAL A 96 -0.23 14.94 -11.91
CA VAL A 96 -1.09 14.70 -10.75
C VAL A 96 -1.22 15.99 -9.94
N GLY A 97 -2.44 16.34 -9.51
CA GLY A 97 -2.68 17.52 -8.66
C GLY A 97 -2.16 17.41 -7.22
N GLY A 98 -1.43 16.35 -6.87
CA GLY A 98 -0.93 16.11 -5.51
C GLY A 98 -0.09 14.84 -5.37
N LEU A 99 0.23 14.49 -4.12
CA LEU A 99 0.95 13.27 -3.77
C LEU A 99 0.03 12.04 -3.92
N LEU A 100 0.58 10.96 -4.45
CA LEU A 100 -0.06 9.66 -4.55
C LEU A 100 0.13 8.86 -3.26
N LYS A 101 -0.85 8.00 -2.97
CA LYS A 101 -0.91 7.20 -1.75
C LYS A 101 -1.15 5.73 -2.13
N LEU A 102 -0.23 4.85 -1.74
CA LEU A 102 -0.38 3.40 -1.88
C LEU A 102 -0.63 2.80 -0.50
N THR A 103 -1.83 2.29 -0.28
CA THR A 103 -2.18 1.62 0.97
C THR A 103 -1.69 0.17 0.97
N THR A 104 -1.22 -0.29 2.12
CA THR A 104 -0.79 -1.68 2.35
C THR A 104 -1.40 -2.20 3.65
N GLY A 105 -2.06 -3.35 3.56
CA GLY A 105 -2.52 -4.11 4.74
C GLY A 105 -1.44 -5.01 5.34
N SER A 106 -0.26 -5.06 4.73
CA SER A 106 0.83 -5.96 5.12
C SER A 106 1.84 -5.22 6.00
N GLU A 107 1.94 -5.67 7.26
CA GLU A 107 2.97 -5.21 8.18
C GLU A 107 4.36 -5.52 7.65
N HIS A 108 4.59 -6.77 7.21
CA HIS A 108 5.89 -7.19 6.67
C HIS A 108 6.32 -6.41 5.44
N ALA A 109 5.38 -6.07 4.53
CA ALA A 109 5.70 -5.25 3.38
C ALA A 109 6.14 -3.84 3.81
N SER A 110 5.44 -3.29 4.80
CA SER A 110 5.74 -1.94 5.32
C SER A 110 7.06 -1.92 6.08
N GLU A 111 7.35 -2.96 6.86
CA GLU A 111 8.63 -3.13 7.55
C GLU A 111 9.77 -3.25 6.55
N ALA A 112 9.63 -4.05 5.49
CA ALA A 112 10.65 -4.16 4.45
C ALA A 112 10.93 -2.81 3.77
N ILE A 113 9.89 -2.04 3.42
CA ILE A 113 10.03 -0.71 2.85
C ILE A 113 10.68 0.25 3.84
N TYR A 114 10.27 0.20 5.12
CA TYR A 114 10.84 1.02 6.18
C TYR A 114 12.34 0.76 6.35
N MET A 115 12.73 -0.51 6.43
CA MET A 115 14.13 -0.92 6.59
C MET A 115 14.99 -0.48 5.41
N GLU A 116 14.49 -0.59 4.18
CA GLU A 116 15.24 -0.11 3.01
C GLU A 116 15.37 1.42 3.02
N LEU A 117 14.31 2.17 3.35
CA LEU A 117 14.38 3.63 3.51
C LEU A 117 15.33 4.04 4.63
N ALA A 118 15.36 3.30 5.74
CA ALA A 118 16.29 3.51 6.84
C ALA A 118 17.74 3.28 6.41
N ARG A 119 18.01 2.19 5.67
CA ARG A 119 19.31 1.90 5.07
C ARG A 119 19.78 3.01 4.13
N ILE A 120 18.88 3.50 3.27
CA ILE A 120 19.17 4.61 2.36
C ILE A 120 19.50 5.88 3.14
N LYS A 121 18.70 6.21 4.16
CA LYS A 121 18.93 7.35 5.04
C LYS A 121 20.27 7.25 5.77
N GLU A 122 20.67 6.07 6.21
CA GLU A 122 21.96 5.86 6.88
C GLU A 122 23.15 6.17 5.96
N VAL A 123 23.09 5.72 4.70
CA VAL A 123 24.18 5.94 3.73
C VAL A 123 24.23 7.38 3.21
N LEU A 124 23.07 7.98 2.90
CA LEU A 124 22.98 9.31 2.28
C LEU A 124 22.76 10.45 3.29
N GLY A 125 22.51 10.13 4.56
CA GLY A 125 22.05 11.05 5.60
C GLY A 125 20.61 11.55 5.42
N THR A 126 20.03 11.39 4.23
CA THR A 126 18.67 11.85 3.87
C THR A 126 18.05 10.90 2.84
N ILE A 127 16.73 10.98 2.66
CA ILE A 127 16.02 10.22 1.62
C ILE A 127 16.04 11.07 0.33
N PRO A 128 16.71 10.62 -0.75
CA PRO A 128 16.86 11.40 -1.96
C PRO A 128 15.51 11.58 -2.67
N GLN A 129 15.24 12.80 -3.15
CA GLN A 129 14.09 13.10 -3.99
C GLN A 129 14.39 13.02 -5.48
N ILE A 130 15.67 13.21 -5.82
CA ILE A 130 16.19 13.16 -7.18
C ILE A 130 17.22 12.05 -7.19
N HIS A 131 17.28 11.30 -8.28
CA HIS A 131 18.27 10.25 -8.45
C HIS A 131 19.71 10.80 -8.31
N PRO A 132 20.55 10.22 -7.43
CA PRO A 132 21.86 10.80 -7.11
C PRO A 132 22.86 10.83 -8.28
N PHE A 133 22.73 9.91 -9.25
CA PHE A 133 23.69 9.76 -10.35
C PHE A 133 23.13 10.14 -11.73
N GLU A 134 21.82 10.25 -11.86
CA GLU A 134 21.14 10.35 -13.16
C GLU A 134 19.90 11.26 -13.03
N PRO A 135 20.08 12.57 -13.13
CA PRO A 135 18.97 13.52 -13.04
C PRO A 135 17.92 13.22 -14.11
N GLY A 136 16.67 12.94 -13.70
CA GLY A 136 15.55 12.63 -14.59
C GLY A 136 14.96 11.22 -14.39
N THR A 137 15.73 10.30 -13.83
CA THR A 137 15.25 8.96 -13.43
C THR A 137 14.63 9.03 -12.02
N PRO A 138 13.55 8.27 -11.72
CA PRO A 138 13.05 8.18 -10.35
C PRO A 138 14.10 7.50 -9.43
N PRO A 139 14.34 8.00 -8.20
CA PRO A 139 15.30 7.40 -7.27
C PRO A 139 14.87 6.03 -6.74
N PHE A 140 13.58 5.70 -6.80
CA PHE A 140 13.03 4.47 -6.27
C PHE A 140 12.10 3.80 -7.28
N LEU A 141 12.09 2.47 -7.27
CA LEU A 141 11.17 1.63 -8.00
C LEU A 141 10.32 0.85 -7.00
N ILE A 142 9.00 0.88 -7.20
CA ILE A 142 8.07 0.04 -6.45
C ILE A 142 7.74 -1.16 -7.34
N THR A 143 8.14 -2.34 -6.88
CA THR A 143 7.94 -3.61 -7.60
C THR A 143 7.17 -4.59 -6.71
N LYS A 144 6.64 -5.67 -7.31
CA LYS A 144 6.03 -6.77 -6.57
C LYS A 144 6.89 -8.01 -6.75
N GLU A 145 7.28 -8.62 -5.65
CA GLU A 145 8.03 -9.87 -5.63
C GLU A 145 7.17 -10.98 -5.03
N LEU A 146 7.25 -12.18 -5.60
CA LEU A 146 6.56 -13.36 -5.08
C LEU A 146 7.37 -13.95 -3.93
N GLN A 147 6.85 -13.83 -2.70
CA GLN A 147 7.56 -14.30 -1.51
C GLN A 147 6.77 -15.41 -0.79
N PRO A 148 7.43 -16.50 -0.35
CA PRO A 148 6.78 -17.53 0.44
C PRO A 148 6.46 -16.98 1.83
N ARG A 149 5.18 -16.98 2.20
CA ARG A 149 4.71 -16.49 3.50
C ARG A 149 3.91 -17.57 4.21
N THR A 150 4.18 -17.70 5.50
CA THR A 150 3.38 -18.53 6.39
C THR A 150 2.22 -17.71 6.93
N TYR A 151 1.00 -18.17 6.73
CA TYR A 151 -0.19 -17.62 7.37
C TYR A 151 -0.90 -18.71 8.18
N TYR A 152 -1.63 -18.29 9.20
CA TYR A 152 -2.49 -19.18 9.96
C TYR A 152 -3.89 -19.12 9.35
N ASP A 153 -4.45 -20.28 9.01
CA ASP A 153 -5.84 -20.38 8.59
C ASP A 153 -6.74 -20.09 9.79
N GLN A 154 -7.55 -19.03 9.73
CA GLN A 154 -8.40 -18.61 10.85
C GLN A 154 -9.45 -19.65 11.25
N ARG A 155 -9.81 -20.59 10.36
CA ARG A 155 -10.84 -21.60 10.63
C ARG A 155 -10.26 -22.89 11.17
N THR A 156 -9.09 -23.30 10.68
CA THR A 156 -8.47 -24.58 11.07
C THR A 156 -7.30 -24.43 12.03
N GLY A 157 -6.75 -23.22 12.19
CA GLY A 157 -5.57 -22.94 13.01
C GLY A 157 -4.25 -23.48 12.41
N GLU A 158 -4.30 -24.04 11.21
CA GLU A 158 -3.15 -24.68 10.57
C GLU A 158 -2.22 -23.64 9.93
N ARG A 159 -0.91 -23.91 10.02
CA ARG A 159 0.13 -23.11 9.34
C ARG A 159 0.16 -23.50 7.87
N LYS A 160 -0.31 -22.60 7.00
CA LYS A 160 -0.21 -22.76 5.54
C LYS A 160 0.91 -21.88 5.01
N ARG A 161 1.71 -22.43 4.09
CA ARG A 161 2.68 -21.68 3.30
C ARG A 161 2.05 -21.40 1.95
N ALA A 162 1.91 -20.14 1.59
CA ALA A 162 1.54 -19.74 0.24
C ALA A 162 2.46 -18.63 -0.25
N GLU A 163 2.58 -18.57 -1.56
CA GLU A 163 3.32 -17.51 -2.24
C GLU A 163 2.40 -16.30 -2.40
N ASN A 164 2.84 -15.16 -1.85
CA ASN A 164 2.09 -13.92 -1.90
C ASN A 164 2.93 -12.85 -2.61
N TRP A 165 2.27 -12.05 -3.45
CA TRP A 165 2.88 -10.88 -4.07
C TRP A 165 3.05 -9.77 -3.03
N VAL A 166 4.29 -9.47 -2.66
CA VAL A 166 4.65 -8.46 -1.68
C VAL A 166 5.20 -7.23 -2.40
N PRO A 167 4.69 -6.01 -2.14
CA PRO A 167 5.30 -4.81 -2.68
C PRO A 167 6.63 -4.54 -1.97
N ILE A 168 7.67 -4.33 -2.76
CA ILE A 168 9.02 -4.00 -2.31
C ILE A 168 9.46 -2.66 -2.92
N LEU A 169 10.23 -1.90 -2.14
CA LEU A 169 10.86 -0.67 -2.60
C LEU A 169 12.32 -0.98 -2.93
N VAL A 170 12.74 -0.70 -4.15
CA VAL A 170 14.12 -0.92 -4.61
C VAL A 170 14.72 0.43 -5.00
N PRO A 171 15.91 0.81 -4.49
CA PRO A 171 16.61 1.99 -4.97
C PRO A 171 17.03 1.79 -6.44
N ALA A 172 16.82 2.81 -7.26
CA ALA A 172 17.21 2.78 -8.67
C ALA A 172 18.72 3.01 -8.90
N PHE A 173 19.49 3.16 -7.83
CA PHE A 173 20.92 3.42 -7.83
C PHE A 173 21.68 2.41 -6.98
N ASP A 174 22.96 2.20 -7.32
CA ASP A 174 23.83 1.31 -6.56
C ASP A 174 24.23 1.94 -5.22
N MET A 175 23.77 1.31 -4.14
CA MET A 175 24.10 1.68 -2.77
C MET A 175 25.56 1.35 -2.42
N GLY A 176 26.15 0.32 -3.02
CA GLY A 176 27.55 -0.06 -2.80
C GLY A 176 28.53 0.97 -3.34
N ALA A 177 28.24 1.54 -4.51
CA ALA A 177 29.00 2.65 -5.07
C ALA A 177 28.99 3.91 -4.16
N LEU A 178 27.86 4.22 -3.54
CA LEU A 178 27.73 5.36 -2.62
C LEU A 178 28.58 5.16 -1.35
N VAL A 179 28.56 3.97 -0.77
CA VAL A 179 29.40 3.64 0.40
C VAL A 179 30.89 3.67 0.04
N SER A 180 31.24 3.31 -1.19
CA SER A 180 32.63 3.29 -1.68
C SER A 180 33.18 4.68 -2.05
N GLY A 181 32.41 5.74 -1.85
CA GLY A 181 32.85 7.13 -2.04
C GLY A 181 32.57 7.71 -3.43
N ALA A 182 31.74 7.07 -4.25
CA ALA A 182 31.25 7.70 -5.48
C ALA A 182 30.51 8.99 -5.13
N GLN A 183 30.97 10.12 -5.66
CA GLN A 183 30.33 11.41 -5.41
C GLN A 183 29.02 11.47 -6.19
N PRO A 184 27.86 11.57 -5.53
CA PRO A 184 26.61 11.80 -6.23
C PRO A 184 26.68 13.16 -6.93
N LEU A 185 26.05 13.28 -8.10
CA LEU A 185 25.84 14.55 -8.81
C LEU A 185 24.88 15.49 -8.07
N LEU A 186 24.44 15.12 -6.87
CA LEU A 186 23.67 15.97 -5.98
C LEU A 186 24.48 17.22 -5.67
N GLU A 187 24.17 18.28 -6.40
CA GLU A 187 24.62 19.63 -6.11
C GLU A 187 24.20 19.90 -4.67
N ARG A 188 25.16 19.84 -3.74
CA ARG A 188 24.92 20.25 -2.35
C ARG A 188 24.25 21.61 -2.45
N PRO A 189 23.12 21.84 -1.77
CA PRO A 189 22.51 23.17 -1.76
C PRO A 189 23.60 24.14 -1.33
N ARG A 190 24.09 24.96 -2.27
CA ARG A 190 24.99 26.06 -1.94
C ARG A 190 24.23 26.86 -0.91
N ALA A 191 24.75 26.90 0.32
CA ALA A 191 24.20 27.75 1.36
C ALA A 191 23.96 29.14 0.74
N PRO A 192 22.82 29.79 0.99
CA PRO A 192 22.45 31.06 0.38
C PRO A 192 23.29 32.23 0.94
N GLN A 193 24.61 32.07 1.04
CA GLN A 193 25.54 33.10 1.49
C GLN A 193 25.86 34.10 0.36
N GLY A 194 25.71 33.69 -0.90
CA GLY A 194 25.98 34.55 -2.06
C GLY A 194 25.00 35.71 -2.24
N TRP A 195 23.74 35.54 -1.80
CA TRP A 195 22.72 36.59 -1.95
C TRP A 195 22.78 37.65 -0.84
N LEU A 196 23.28 37.29 0.35
CA LEU A 196 23.48 38.22 1.46
C LEU A 196 24.80 39.01 1.34
N ALA A 197 25.82 38.45 0.71
CA ALA A 197 27.10 39.15 0.47
C ALA A 197 27.00 40.21 -0.64
N ALA A 198 26.08 40.04 -1.61
CA ALA A 198 25.93 40.97 -2.73
C ALA A 198 25.25 42.30 -2.33
N THR A 199 24.58 42.36 -1.18
CA THR A 199 23.90 43.56 -0.70
C THR A 199 24.76 44.45 0.21
N SER A 200 25.91 43.97 0.69
CA SER A 200 26.84 44.78 1.50
C SER A 200 27.93 45.48 0.70
N ALA A 201 28.02 45.28 -0.62
CA ALA A 201 29.08 45.84 -1.46
C ALA A 201 28.69 47.14 -2.21
N GLN A 202 27.48 47.69 -2.00
CA GLN A 202 27.09 48.99 -2.53
C GLN A 202 27.20 50.09 -1.45
N ALA A 203 28.43 50.30 -0.98
CA ALA A 203 28.83 51.57 -0.36
C ALA A 203 29.89 52.18 -1.30
N MET A 204 29.65 53.43 -1.68
CA MET A 204 30.37 54.16 -2.72
C MET A 204 31.88 54.27 -2.49
N PRO A 205 32.69 54.43 -3.55
CA PRO A 205 34.14 54.54 -3.46
C PRO A 205 34.52 55.91 -2.91
N VAL A 206 35.36 55.93 -1.88
CA VAL A 206 36.13 57.12 -1.49
C VAL A 206 37.54 56.93 -2.02
N ASP A 207 37.90 57.86 -2.89
CA ASP A 207 39.19 58.02 -3.53
C ASP A 207 40.25 58.40 -2.48
N ALA A 208 41.31 57.60 -2.36
CA ALA A 208 42.57 57.99 -1.74
C ALA A 208 43.68 57.08 -2.26
N GLY A 209 44.46 57.63 -3.19
CA GLY A 209 45.51 56.94 -3.92
C GLY A 209 46.69 56.44 -3.09
N GLY A 210 47.47 55.58 -3.73
CA GLY A 210 48.74 55.07 -3.22
C GLY A 210 49.32 54.00 -4.13
N GLN A 211 49.97 54.44 -5.21
CA GLN A 211 50.83 53.61 -6.06
C GLN A 211 51.99 53.03 -5.24
N TYR A 212 52.30 51.74 -5.41
CA TYR A 212 53.64 51.28 -5.74
C TYR A 212 53.63 49.80 -6.18
N GLU A 213 54.35 49.55 -7.27
CA GLU A 213 54.61 48.25 -7.88
C GLU A 213 55.62 47.40 -7.07
N ALA A 214 55.59 46.09 -7.32
CA ALA A 214 56.55 45.05 -6.92
C ALA A 214 57.95 45.28 -7.59
N PRO A 215 58.97 44.38 -7.52
CA PRO A 215 59.07 43.04 -6.93
C PRO A 215 60.42 42.71 -6.23
N ILE A 216 60.51 41.58 -5.50
CA ILE A 216 61.80 40.88 -5.29
C ILE A 216 61.61 39.37 -5.52
N LYS A 217 62.39 38.84 -6.47
CA LYS A 217 62.59 37.42 -6.77
C LYS A 217 63.53 36.80 -5.73
N THR A 218 63.28 35.56 -5.34
CA THR A 218 64.37 34.66 -4.91
C THR A 218 64.05 33.24 -5.32
N GLU A 219 65.01 32.65 -6.04
CA GLU A 219 65.02 31.31 -6.60
C GLU A 219 65.44 30.26 -5.56
N GLY A 220 65.06 29.01 -5.81
CA GLY A 220 65.91 27.85 -5.55
C GLY A 220 65.72 27.14 -4.20
N SER A 221 64.97 26.03 -4.20
CA SER A 221 65.43 24.80 -3.55
C SER A 221 64.61 23.60 -4.06
N GLU A 222 65.24 22.80 -4.92
CA GLU A 222 64.84 21.42 -5.20
C GLU A 222 65.02 20.58 -3.93
N ILE A 223 64.00 19.81 -3.53
CA ILE A 223 64.19 18.57 -2.79
C ILE A 223 63.26 17.52 -3.38
N THR A 224 63.90 16.50 -3.94
CA THR A 224 63.39 15.23 -4.41
C THR A 224 62.78 14.43 -3.26
N ALA A 225 61.61 13.81 -3.49
CA ALA A 225 61.07 12.78 -2.60
C ALA A 225 60.51 11.63 -3.42
N SER A 226 61.28 10.55 -3.42
CA SER A 226 61.01 9.25 -4.01
C SER A 226 59.88 8.51 -3.29
N VAL A 227 59.20 7.70 -4.09
CA VAL A 227 58.25 6.64 -3.72
C VAL A 227 58.87 5.63 -2.75
N PRO A 228 58.08 5.10 -1.78
CA PRO A 228 58.26 3.73 -1.35
C PRO A 228 57.02 2.88 -1.67
N ALA A 229 57.25 1.85 -2.47
CA ALA A 229 56.43 0.66 -2.53
C ALA A 229 56.80 -0.25 -1.36
N MET A 230 55.83 -0.73 -0.59
CA MET A 230 55.94 -1.90 0.29
C MET A 230 54.52 -2.40 0.56
N GLN A 231 54.14 -3.53 -0.04
CA GLN A 231 54.31 -4.91 0.45
C GLN A 231 53.08 -5.38 1.23
N ALA A 232 52.43 -6.39 0.65
CA ALA A 232 51.37 -7.17 1.25
C ALA A 232 51.90 -8.03 2.41
N PRO A 233 51.11 -8.22 3.49
CA PRO A 233 51.38 -9.26 4.47
C PRO A 233 50.67 -10.60 4.12
N PRO A 234 51.19 -11.72 4.63
CA PRO A 234 50.89 -13.07 4.15
C PRO A 234 49.68 -13.73 4.83
N ALA A 235 49.16 -14.75 4.13
CA ALA A 235 48.25 -15.75 4.65
C ALA A 235 48.88 -16.54 5.81
N SER A 236 48.13 -16.71 6.90
CA SER A 236 48.39 -17.77 7.88
C SER A 236 47.09 -18.45 8.28
N MET A 237 47.16 -19.76 8.18
CA MET A 237 46.22 -20.80 8.58
C MET A 237 45.66 -20.61 10.00
N ALA A 238 44.36 -20.84 10.16
CA ALA A 238 43.82 -21.41 11.39
C ALA A 238 42.62 -22.29 11.03
N SER A 239 42.86 -23.60 11.19
CA SER A 239 41.91 -24.70 11.04
C SER A 239 40.94 -24.70 12.21
N ALA A 240 39.64 -24.78 11.92
CA ALA A 240 38.62 -25.16 12.90
C ALA A 240 37.60 -26.08 12.21
N THR A 241 37.76 -27.35 12.50
CA THR A 241 36.97 -28.51 12.12
C THR A 241 35.50 -28.37 12.57
N ALA A 242 34.56 -28.57 11.65
CA ALA A 242 33.17 -28.93 11.94
C ALA A 242 32.68 -29.95 10.90
N PRO A 243 31.78 -30.88 11.28
CA PRO A 243 31.66 -32.19 10.64
C PRO A 243 30.79 -32.19 9.38
N SER A 244 31.19 -33.06 8.45
CA SER A 244 30.49 -33.49 7.25
C SER A 244 29.17 -34.21 7.57
N LEU A 245 28.11 -33.79 6.90
CA LEU A 245 26.90 -34.59 6.69
C LEU A 245 26.59 -34.55 5.20
N ASP A 246 27.01 -35.63 4.54
CA ASP A 246 26.61 -36.03 3.21
C ASP A 246 25.11 -36.31 3.20
N ASP A 247 24.37 -35.61 2.34
CA ASP A 247 23.11 -36.10 1.76
C ASP A 247 22.79 -35.20 0.55
N GLU A 248 23.39 -35.55 -0.59
CA GLU A 248 23.10 -35.00 -1.91
C GLU A 248 21.92 -35.79 -2.51
N PRO A 249 20.74 -35.18 -2.75
CA PRO A 249 19.69 -35.82 -3.53
C PRO A 249 19.98 -35.69 -5.03
N PRO A 250 19.57 -36.67 -5.85
CA PRO A 250 20.10 -36.85 -7.20
C PRO A 250 19.63 -35.79 -8.19
N ILE A 251 20.60 -35.42 -9.03
CA ILE A 251 20.45 -34.74 -10.31
C ILE A 251 19.52 -35.57 -11.21
N ILE A 252 18.42 -34.98 -11.66
CA ILE A 252 17.62 -35.47 -12.78
C ILE A 252 17.91 -34.53 -13.95
N ASP A 253 18.60 -35.06 -14.97
CA ASP A 253 18.84 -34.38 -16.24
C ASP A 253 17.57 -34.32 -17.11
N PRO A 254 17.47 -33.33 -18.02
CA PRO A 254 16.24 -32.95 -18.69
C PRO A 254 15.95 -33.84 -19.91
N ALA A 255 14.78 -34.47 -19.93
CA ALA A 255 14.27 -35.15 -21.12
C ALA A 255 13.16 -34.32 -21.79
N GLU A 256 13.54 -33.80 -22.95
CA GLU A 256 12.81 -33.65 -24.20
C GLU A 256 11.37 -33.08 -24.26
N GLU A 257 11.29 -32.06 -25.11
CA GLU A 257 10.12 -31.39 -25.63
C GLU A 257 9.12 -32.36 -26.28
N GLY A 258 7.91 -32.42 -25.73
CA GLY A 258 6.73 -32.97 -26.39
C GLY A 258 5.59 -31.96 -26.32
N GLY A 259 5.36 -31.23 -27.41
CA GLY A 259 4.28 -30.25 -27.51
C GLY A 259 2.90 -30.90 -27.33
N MET A 260 2.18 -30.47 -26.28
CA MET A 260 0.78 -30.82 -26.07
C MET A 260 -0.12 -29.77 -26.74
N PRO A 261 -1.09 -30.15 -27.59
CA PRO A 261 -2.00 -29.19 -28.23
C PRO A 261 -2.92 -28.49 -27.21
N PRO A 262 -3.44 -27.30 -27.52
CA PRO A 262 -4.31 -26.56 -26.61
C PRO A 262 -5.60 -27.35 -26.32
N PRO A 263 -6.13 -27.29 -25.08
CA PRO A 263 -7.37 -27.96 -24.75
C PRO A 263 -8.55 -27.30 -25.50
N PRO A 264 -9.58 -28.08 -25.88
CA PRO A 264 -10.80 -27.52 -26.47
C PRO A 264 -11.53 -26.63 -25.46
N PRO A 265 -12.26 -25.61 -25.93
CA PRO A 265 -13.16 -24.87 -25.06
C PRO A 265 -14.38 -25.74 -24.76
N ASP A 266 -14.88 -25.63 -23.52
CA ASP A 266 -16.06 -26.31 -22.98
C ASP A 266 -15.87 -27.78 -22.57
N GLU A 267 -15.34 -27.99 -21.36
CA GLU A 267 -15.80 -29.06 -20.46
C GLU A 267 -15.28 -28.80 -19.02
N PHE A 268 -16.14 -28.19 -18.19
CA PHE A 268 -15.92 -28.09 -16.75
C PHE A 268 -15.99 -29.49 -16.14
N MET A 269 -14.83 -30.10 -15.85
CA MET A 269 -14.78 -31.28 -14.99
C MET A 269 -15.16 -30.88 -13.56
N GLY A 270 -16.37 -31.29 -13.17
CA GLY A 270 -16.94 -31.07 -11.85
C GLY A 270 -16.24 -31.91 -10.79
N ALA A 271 -15.77 -31.25 -9.73
CA ALA A 271 -15.66 -31.88 -8.43
C ALA A 271 -17.08 -32.01 -7.85
N ALA A 272 -17.48 -33.23 -7.52
CA ALA A 272 -18.77 -33.56 -6.94
C ALA A 272 -19.01 -32.82 -5.61
N GLN A 273 -19.65 -31.66 -5.68
CA GLN A 273 -20.35 -31.04 -4.56
C GLN A 273 -21.81 -31.47 -4.69
N GLY A 274 -22.35 -32.15 -3.66
CA GLY A 274 -23.74 -32.61 -3.65
C GLY A 274 -24.68 -31.53 -4.17
N GLU A 275 -25.58 -31.92 -5.08
CA GLU A 275 -26.42 -31.00 -5.85
C GLU A 275 -27.35 -30.20 -4.94
N ARG A 276 -26.83 -29.08 -4.39
CA ARG A 276 -27.66 -28.12 -3.68
C ARG A 276 -28.64 -27.51 -4.67
N GLY A 277 -29.91 -27.62 -4.35
CA GLY A 277 -31.01 -27.01 -5.09
C GLY A 277 -31.07 -25.51 -4.83
N LEU A 278 -31.87 -24.78 -5.62
CA LEU A 278 -32.04 -23.34 -5.45
C LEU A 278 -32.60 -23.00 -4.05
N GLY A 279 -33.48 -23.85 -3.51
CA GLY A 279 -34.05 -23.69 -2.17
C GLY A 279 -33.02 -23.81 -1.04
N ASP A 280 -31.87 -24.44 -1.29
CA ASP A 280 -30.78 -24.52 -0.31
C ASP A 280 -29.91 -23.25 -0.29
N LEU A 281 -29.95 -22.46 -1.38
CA LEU A 281 -29.14 -21.26 -1.56
C LEU A 281 -29.92 -19.98 -1.22
N VAL A 282 -31.22 -19.98 -1.49
CA VAL A 282 -32.10 -18.83 -1.25
C VAL A 282 -33.43 -19.26 -0.67
N ASP A 283 -33.95 -18.43 0.23
CA ASP A 283 -35.28 -18.59 0.80
C ASP A 283 -36.35 -18.21 -0.23
N LEU A 284 -36.87 -19.21 -0.93
CA LEU A 284 -37.90 -19.08 -1.96
C LEU A 284 -39.24 -18.57 -1.40
N SER A 285 -39.44 -18.53 -0.08
CA SER A 285 -40.64 -17.94 0.52
C SER A 285 -40.65 -16.41 0.45
N LYS A 286 -39.49 -15.78 0.18
CA LYS A 286 -39.39 -14.32 0.12
C LYS A 286 -39.89 -13.79 -1.23
N PRO A 287 -40.81 -12.80 -1.24
CA PRO A 287 -41.37 -12.26 -2.48
C PRO A 287 -40.30 -11.64 -3.40
N GLY A 288 -39.25 -11.04 -2.83
CA GLY A 288 -38.12 -10.51 -3.60
C GLY A 288 -37.32 -11.59 -4.35
N ILE A 289 -37.24 -12.81 -3.78
CA ILE A 289 -36.58 -13.96 -4.41
C ILE A 289 -37.44 -14.52 -5.54
N VAL A 290 -38.75 -14.68 -5.32
CA VAL A 290 -39.68 -15.14 -6.36
C VAL A 290 -39.61 -14.23 -7.59
N ALA A 291 -39.72 -12.91 -7.38
CA ALA A 291 -39.62 -11.93 -8.46
C ALA A 291 -38.22 -11.91 -9.12
N TRP A 292 -37.17 -12.27 -8.39
CA TRP A 292 -35.82 -12.43 -8.96
C TRP A 292 -35.70 -13.67 -9.84
N VAL A 293 -36.28 -14.79 -9.43
CA VAL A 293 -36.34 -16.03 -10.23
C VAL A 293 -37.12 -15.82 -11.51
N GLU A 294 -38.27 -15.16 -11.43
CA GLU A 294 -39.08 -14.83 -12.60
C GLU A 294 -38.33 -13.92 -13.58
N ALA A 295 -37.66 -12.88 -13.07
CA ALA A 295 -36.88 -11.95 -13.89
C ALA A 295 -35.71 -12.62 -14.63
N LEU A 296 -35.15 -13.70 -14.07
CA LEU A 296 -34.11 -14.50 -14.71
C LEU A 296 -34.65 -15.52 -15.71
N GLY A 297 -35.97 -15.67 -15.83
CA GLY A 297 -36.60 -16.61 -16.74
C GLY A 297 -36.70 -18.03 -16.19
N GLY A 298 -36.81 -18.18 -14.87
CA GLY A 298 -37.13 -19.44 -14.21
C GLY A 298 -36.06 -19.96 -13.24
N PRO A 299 -36.38 -21.05 -12.50
CA PRO A 299 -35.56 -21.55 -11.40
C PRO A 299 -34.20 -22.11 -11.85
N GLU A 300 -34.09 -22.68 -13.06
CA GLU A 300 -32.84 -23.22 -13.58
C GLU A 300 -31.79 -22.14 -13.83
N LYS A 301 -32.19 -21.05 -14.49
CA LYS A 301 -31.32 -19.88 -14.73
C LYS A 301 -30.96 -19.18 -13.43
N ALA A 302 -31.92 -19.07 -12.51
CA ALA A 302 -31.68 -18.55 -11.17
C ALA A 302 -30.66 -19.39 -10.40
N LEU A 303 -30.72 -20.73 -10.50
CA LEU A 303 -29.74 -21.63 -9.89
C LEU A 303 -28.34 -21.45 -10.48
N GLN A 304 -28.22 -21.34 -11.81
CA GLN A 304 -26.94 -21.08 -12.46
C GLN A 304 -26.30 -19.77 -11.98
N VAL A 305 -27.09 -18.69 -11.92
CA VAL A 305 -26.63 -17.39 -11.41
C VAL A 305 -26.29 -17.47 -9.92
N ALA A 306 -27.12 -18.14 -9.11
CA ALA A 306 -26.89 -18.29 -7.68
C ALA A 306 -25.58 -19.03 -7.37
N ARG A 307 -25.27 -20.10 -8.12
CA ARG A 307 -23.99 -20.82 -8.00
C ARG A 307 -22.80 -19.92 -8.33
N GLY A 308 -22.87 -19.19 -9.44
CA GLY A 308 -21.84 -18.22 -9.81
C GLY A 308 -21.58 -17.18 -8.73
N LEU A 309 -22.65 -16.60 -8.17
CA LEU A 309 -22.54 -15.59 -7.11
C LEU A 309 -22.06 -16.16 -5.78
N THR A 310 -22.46 -17.38 -5.43
CA THR A 310 -22.01 -18.05 -4.18
C THR A 310 -20.52 -18.36 -4.24
N ASN A 311 -20.00 -18.72 -5.42
CA ASN A 311 -18.56 -18.96 -5.61
C ASN A 311 -17.71 -17.68 -5.54
N LEU A 312 -18.31 -16.50 -5.71
CA LEU A 312 -17.60 -15.22 -5.58
C LEU A 312 -17.38 -14.79 -4.13
N GLY A 313 -18.19 -15.28 -3.18
CA GLY A 313 -18.03 -15.02 -1.77
C GLY A 313 -19.34 -14.95 -1.00
N ASP A 314 -19.22 -15.05 0.32
CA ASP A 314 -20.36 -14.97 1.23
C ASP A 314 -21.06 -13.61 1.14
N GLY A 315 -22.40 -13.61 1.10
CA GLY A 315 -23.20 -12.38 1.05
C GLY A 315 -23.36 -11.75 -0.33
N VAL A 316 -22.64 -12.22 -1.35
CA VAL A 316 -22.73 -11.70 -2.73
C VAL A 316 -24.10 -11.98 -3.33
N LEU A 317 -24.62 -13.19 -3.16
CA LEU A 317 -25.94 -13.59 -3.63
C LEU A 317 -27.04 -12.73 -3.01
N GLN A 318 -27.00 -12.54 -1.68
CA GLN A 318 -27.97 -11.72 -0.95
C GLN A 318 -27.92 -10.26 -1.41
N SER A 319 -26.71 -9.72 -1.62
CA SER A 319 -26.52 -8.37 -2.15
C SER A 319 -27.07 -8.24 -3.57
N HIS A 320 -26.79 -9.21 -4.44
CA HIS A 320 -27.29 -9.21 -5.82
C HIS A 320 -28.83 -9.23 -5.87
N VAL A 321 -29.47 -10.08 -5.06
CA VAL A 321 -30.93 -10.13 -4.96
C VAL A 321 -31.49 -8.78 -4.51
N ALA A 322 -30.93 -8.19 -3.44
CA ALA A 322 -31.40 -6.92 -2.90
C ALA A 322 -31.23 -5.76 -3.91
N ILE A 323 -30.13 -5.74 -4.65
CA ILE A 323 -29.90 -4.80 -5.77
C ILE A 323 -30.97 -4.98 -6.84
N SER A 324 -31.21 -6.23 -7.26
CA SER A 324 -32.18 -6.57 -8.32
C SER A 324 -33.60 -6.14 -7.94
N GLU A 325 -33.99 -6.37 -6.69
CA GLU A 325 -35.27 -5.94 -6.15
C GLU A 325 -35.40 -4.41 -6.16
N MET A 326 -34.35 -3.70 -5.74
CA MET A 326 -34.35 -2.25 -5.66
C MET A 326 -34.45 -1.58 -7.04
N VAL A 327 -33.63 -2.03 -7.98
CA VAL A 327 -33.60 -1.51 -9.36
C VAL A 327 -34.96 -1.72 -10.02
N ARG A 328 -35.54 -2.92 -9.87
CA ARG A 328 -36.88 -3.24 -10.40
C ARG A 328 -37.97 -2.42 -9.73
N GLY A 329 -37.95 -2.33 -8.40
CA GLY A 329 -38.94 -1.57 -7.63
C GLY A 329 -38.90 -0.05 -7.91
N SER A 330 -37.78 0.46 -8.44
CA SER A 330 -37.65 1.85 -8.86
C SER A 330 -37.95 2.08 -10.36
N GLY A 331 -38.35 1.03 -11.08
CA GLY A 331 -38.71 1.12 -12.51
C GLY A 331 -37.52 1.45 -13.41
N ILE A 332 -36.31 1.06 -13.02
CA ILE A 332 -35.09 1.26 -13.80
C ILE A 332 -34.89 0.07 -14.72
N GLN A 333 -34.59 0.32 -15.99
CA GLN A 333 -34.34 -0.75 -16.95
C GLN A 333 -32.98 -1.42 -16.68
N ALA A 334 -32.91 -2.74 -16.88
CA ALA A 334 -31.70 -3.52 -16.63
C ALA A 334 -30.47 -2.99 -17.39
N GLU A 335 -30.65 -2.51 -18.62
CA GLU A 335 -29.55 -1.98 -19.42
C GLU A 335 -29.03 -0.64 -18.89
N GLN A 336 -29.91 0.26 -18.47
CA GLN A 336 -29.51 1.53 -17.83
C GLN A 336 -28.71 1.27 -16.56
N PHE A 337 -29.16 0.29 -15.76
CA PHE A 337 -28.44 -0.12 -14.56
C PHE A 337 -27.06 -0.72 -14.91
N ARG A 338 -26.98 -1.55 -15.95
CA ARG A 338 -25.71 -2.15 -16.40
C ARG A 338 -24.70 -1.11 -16.88
N VAL A 339 -25.15 -0.09 -17.62
CA VAL A 339 -24.31 1.04 -18.04
C VAL A 339 -23.79 1.80 -16.82
N TYR A 340 -24.68 2.15 -15.89
CA TYR A 340 -24.30 2.82 -14.65
C TYR A 340 -23.26 2.03 -13.85
N MET A 341 -23.48 0.73 -13.65
CA MET A 341 -22.55 -0.14 -12.92
C MET A 341 -21.18 -0.22 -13.62
N THR A 342 -21.19 -0.28 -14.95
CA THR A 342 -19.96 -0.33 -15.76
C THR A 342 -19.18 0.98 -15.71
N GLN A 343 -19.85 2.14 -15.76
CA GLN A 343 -19.21 3.44 -15.62
C GLN A 343 -18.63 3.65 -14.22
N ARG A 344 -19.36 3.23 -13.18
CA ARG A 344 -18.96 3.46 -11.80
C ARG A 344 -17.89 2.48 -11.29
N TYR A 345 -18.03 1.20 -11.62
CA TYR A 345 -17.20 0.12 -11.06
C TYR A 345 -16.34 -0.60 -12.11
N GLY A 346 -16.43 -0.20 -13.39
CA GLY A 346 -15.69 -0.80 -14.50
C GLY A 346 -16.32 -2.07 -15.06
N LYS A 347 -15.91 -2.49 -16.28
CA LYS A 347 -16.48 -3.65 -17.01
C LYS A 347 -16.38 -4.99 -16.27
N GLY A 348 -15.46 -5.13 -15.31
CA GLY A 348 -15.23 -6.35 -14.55
C GLY A 348 -16.06 -6.51 -13.27
N TRP A 349 -16.99 -5.57 -13.00
CA TRP A 349 -17.67 -5.49 -11.70
C TRP A 349 -18.42 -6.77 -11.30
N VAL A 350 -18.95 -7.54 -12.26
CA VAL A 350 -19.69 -8.79 -12.03
C VAL A 350 -18.82 -9.87 -11.35
N ARG A 351 -17.50 -9.81 -11.50
CA ARG A 351 -16.55 -10.78 -10.93
C ARG A 351 -15.95 -10.32 -9.60
N ASN A 352 -16.25 -9.12 -9.13
CA ASN A 352 -15.65 -8.57 -7.93
C ASN A 352 -16.65 -8.60 -6.75
N PRO A 353 -16.45 -9.45 -5.73
CA PRO A 353 -17.38 -9.58 -4.61
C PRO A 353 -17.51 -8.29 -3.80
N SER A 354 -16.45 -7.48 -3.68
CA SER A 354 -16.49 -6.25 -2.88
C SER A 354 -17.45 -5.20 -3.47
N VAL A 355 -17.63 -5.21 -4.80
CA VAL A 355 -18.49 -4.25 -5.49
C VAL A 355 -19.96 -4.42 -5.12
N TYR A 356 -20.41 -5.64 -4.81
CA TYR A 356 -21.83 -5.89 -4.49
C TYR A 356 -22.27 -5.21 -3.19
N ALA A 357 -21.42 -5.24 -2.16
CA ALA A 357 -21.71 -4.58 -0.88
C ALA A 357 -21.73 -3.06 -1.04
N ASP A 358 -20.73 -2.51 -1.73
CA ASP A 358 -20.59 -1.07 -1.98
C ASP A 358 -21.72 -0.54 -2.88
N ALA A 359 -22.07 -1.28 -3.94
CA ALA A 359 -23.17 -0.95 -4.83
C ALA A 359 -24.50 -0.95 -4.08
N LEU A 360 -24.76 -1.96 -3.23
CA LEU A 360 -25.97 -2.00 -2.43
C LEU A 360 -26.06 -0.81 -1.46
N ALA A 361 -24.96 -0.47 -0.78
CA ALA A 361 -24.92 0.70 0.12
C ALA A 361 -25.18 2.01 -0.64
N ASN A 362 -24.58 2.15 -1.83
CA ASN A 362 -24.75 3.33 -2.66
C ASN A 362 -26.18 3.48 -3.18
N LEU A 363 -26.78 2.40 -3.69
CA LEU A 363 -28.17 2.41 -4.18
C LEU A 363 -29.16 2.69 -3.04
N ARG A 364 -28.90 2.17 -1.82
CA ARG A 364 -29.69 2.51 -0.63
C ARG A 364 -29.65 4.01 -0.33
N SER A 365 -28.47 4.62 -0.36
CA SER A 365 -28.34 6.08 -0.17
C SER A 365 -29.15 6.84 -1.22
N MET A 366 -28.97 6.51 -2.50
CA MET A 366 -29.70 7.16 -3.59
C MET A 366 -31.21 6.96 -3.53
N LYS A 367 -31.68 5.82 -3.02
CA LYS A 367 -33.10 5.56 -2.80
C LYS A 367 -33.66 6.43 -1.68
N THR A 368 -32.93 6.58 -0.58
CA THR A 368 -33.30 7.47 0.53
C THR A 368 -33.38 8.92 0.09
N ASP A 369 -32.42 9.35 -0.74
CA ASP A 369 -32.33 10.73 -1.22
C ASP A 369 -33.26 11.01 -2.42
N GLY A 370 -34.00 10.01 -2.91
CA GLY A 370 -34.89 10.12 -4.07
C GLY A 370 -34.19 10.31 -5.43
N SER A 371 -32.86 10.26 -5.46
CA SER A 371 -32.03 10.56 -6.63
C SER A 371 -31.75 9.36 -7.53
N LEU A 372 -32.05 8.14 -7.06
CA LEU A 372 -31.70 6.87 -7.71
C LEU A 372 -32.05 6.80 -9.20
N LYS A 373 -33.30 7.10 -9.56
CA LYS A 373 -33.77 7.02 -10.96
C LYS A 373 -33.10 8.07 -11.85
N GLN A 374 -32.91 9.28 -11.33
CA GLN A 374 -32.32 10.39 -12.09
C GLN A 374 -30.84 10.15 -12.38
N ILE A 375 -30.08 9.69 -11.38
CA ILE A 375 -28.63 9.44 -11.52
C ILE A 375 -28.38 8.28 -12.48
N ILE A 376 -29.13 7.18 -12.38
CA ILE A 376 -28.94 6.03 -13.27
C ILE A 376 -29.38 6.36 -14.70
N ALA A 377 -30.47 7.12 -14.88
CA ALA A 377 -30.87 7.60 -16.20
C ALA A 377 -29.82 8.54 -16.82
N ALA A 378 -29.26 9.46 -16.05
CA ALA A 378 -28.22 10.38 -16.52
C ALA A 378 -26.95 9.64 -16.95
N ALA A 379 -26.56 8.58 -16.23
CA ALA A 379 -25.42 7.73 -16.60
C ALA A 379 -25.66 7.02 -17.94
N ALA A 380 -26.88 6.51 -18.17
CA ALA A 380 -27.24 5.84 -19.42
C ALA A 380 -27.27 6.77 -20.64
N SER A 381 -27.53 8.06 -20.45
CA SER A 381 -27.58 9.05 -21.54
C SER A 381 -26.21 9.58 -22.00
N GLN A 382 -25.12 9.23 -21.30
CA GLN A 382 -23.76 9.68 -21.61
C GLN A 382 -22.96 8.69 -22.49
N THR A 383 -23.56 7.53 -22.77
CA THR A 383 -23.10 6.51 -23.72
C THR A 383 -23.95 6.57 -24.97
#